data_AF-A0A9P6EJW0-F1
#
_entry.id   AF-A0A9P6EJW0-F1
#
_cell.length_a   1.000
_cell.length_b   1.000
_cell.length_c   1.000
_cell.angle_alpha   90.00
_cell.angle_beta   90.00
_cell.angle_gamma   90.00
#
_symmetry.space_group_name_H-M   'P 1'
#
loop_
_entity.id
_entity.type
_entity.pdbx_description
1 polymer ?
#
loop_
_entity_poly.entity_id
_entity_poly.type
_entity_poly.pdbx_seq_one_letter_code
_entity_poly.pdbx_strand_id
1 'polypeptide(L)'
;MHFLHDIALAIALYATLINAGPAKILIFSATAGFRHDMIPTAIGVLKEKGPSINVDFDSTEDASMFTDDNLKKYDALLFLATTGDVLPNDKSFQRYLNAGGNFIGVHSASDALRNSKTYANEIGSLFYNHPILQTFVVDVLESTHPSVAGLPSPWPVQDEPYNFVSDPRSLGAKVVLVADESTYVDNNKSTTQGTPHPLAWYQEKGAGVQSGGVAGRSFYTSLGHLNESWNDKLFQKHILGAITWTLQSNTTKVSNASASVGNGSPLSPSTTAKGPVQSNAPSSGSKLESTLTSMLLIIFFTFISTSAYS
;
A
#
# COMPACT_ATOMS: atom_id res chain seq x y z
N MET A 1 17.61 40.58 -8.67
CA MET A 1 17.78 39.37 -9.52
C MET A 1 18.02 38.08 -8.74
N HIS A 2 18.42 38.11 -7.46
CA HIS A 2 18.57 36.90 -6.64
C HIS A 2 17.23 36.27 -6.22
N PHE A 3 16.23 37.08 -5.86
CA PHE A 3 14.93 36.61 -5.39
C PHE A 3 14.12 35.77 -6.42
N LEU A 4 14.32 36.05 -7.72
CA LEU A 4 13.67 35.28 -8.80
C LEU A 4 14.41 33.97 -9.10
N HIS A 5 15.72 33.90 -8.84
CA HIS A 5 16.47 32.64 -8.90
C HIS A 5 16.09 31.70 -7.75
N ASP A 6 15.88 32.25 -6.55
CA ASP A 6 15.52 31.45 -5.37
C ASP A 6 14.09 30.87 -5.48
N ILE A 7 13.16 31.63 -6.07
CA ILE A 7 11.80 31.14 -6.37
C ILE A 7 11.82 30.11 -7.49
N ALA A 8 12.62 30.31 -8.55
CA ALA A 8 12.76 29.34 -9.63
C ALA A 8 13.44 28.03 -9.15
N LEU A 9 14.39 28.11 -8.23
CA LEU A 9 15.03 26.96 -7.61
C LEU A 9 14.08 26.22 -6.66
N ALA A 10 13.24 26.93 -5.90
CA ALA A 10 12.20 26.34 -5.05
C ALA A 10 11.06 25.69 -5.87
N ILE A 11 10.67 26.28 -7.00
CA ILE A 11 9.69 25.71 -7.93
C ILE A 11 10.29 24.50 -8.68
N ALA A 12 11.58 24.51 -9.03
CA ALA A 12 12.27 23.36 -9.61
C ALA A 12 12.47 22.21 -8.59
N LEU A 13 12.65 22.53 -7.31
CA LEU A 13 12.69 21.54 -6.22
C LEU A 13 11.29 20.95 -5.94
N TYR A 14 10.21 21.71 -6.13
CA TYR A 14 8.83 21.22 -6.05
C TYR A 14 8.41 20.41 -7.29
N ALA A 15 8.88 20.79 -8.48
CA ALA A 15 8.60 20.07 -9.73
C ALA A 15 9.37 18.74 -9.86
N THR A 16 10.33 18.47 -8.98
CA THR A 16 11.07 17.21 -8.89
C THR A 16 10.49 16.24 -7.85
N LEU A 17 9.34 16.55 -7.23
CA LEU A 17 8.42 15.53 -6.73
C LEU A 17 7.71 14.91 -7.93
N ILE A 18 8.51 14.23 -8.75
CA ILE A 18 8.13 13.51 -9.93
C ILE A 18 6.99 12.58 -9.54
N ASN A 19 5.85 12.77 -10.21
CA ASN A 19 4.65 11.95 -10.15
C ASN A 19 5.03 10.47 -10.40
N ALA A 20 5.44 9.77 -9.35
CA ALA A 20 5.50 8.33 -9.32
C ALA A 20 4.10 7.84 -9.71
N GLY A 21 4.02 6.90 -10.65
CA GLY A 21 2.76 6.27 -11.01
C GLY A 21 2.06 5.67 -9.78
N PRO A 22 0.81 5.24 -9.93
CA PRO A 22 0.10 4.58 -8.84
C PRO A 22 0.92 3.42 -8.27
N ALA A 23 0.87 3.26 -6.95
CA ALA A 23 1.50 2.12 -6.29
C ALA A 23 0.86 0.83 -6.79
N LYS A 24 1.65 -0.22 -6.96
CA LYS A 24 1.15 -1.52 -7.42
C LYS A 24 1.05 -2.51 -6.28
N ILE A 25 -0.11 -3.13 -6.12
CA ILE A 25 -0.32 -4.22 -5.15
C ILE A 25 -0.70 -5.50 -5.90
N LEU A 26 -0.05 -6.60 -5.53
CA LEU A 26 -0.46 -7.93 -6.00
C LEU A 26 -1.39 -8.55 -4.97
N ILE A 27 -2.66 -8.73 -5.34
CA ILE A 27 -3.61 -9.55 -4.58
C ILE A 27 -3.32 -11.01 -4.89
N PHE A 28 -3.04 -11.78 -3.85
CA PHE A 28 -2.89 -13.23 -3.93
C PHE A 28 -4.03 -13.89 -3.16
N SER A 29 -4.88 -14.65 -3.84
CA SER A 29 -6.11 -15.22 -3.25
C SER A 29 -6.23 -16.74 -3.40
N ALA A 30 -5.10 -17.42 -3.60
CA ALA A 30 -5.07 -18.87 -3.71
C ALA A 30 -5.51 -19.54 -2.41
N THR A 31 -6.17 -20.69 -2.51
CA THR A 31 -6.59 -21.50 -1.37
C THR A 31 -6.28 -22.97 -1.61
N ALA A 32 -5.69 -23.62 -0.62
CA ALA A 32 -5.54 -25.07 -0.51
C ALA A 32 -6.39 -25.65 0.66
N GLY A 33 -7.21 -24.81 1.28
CA GLY A 33 -8.19 -25.16 2.31
C GLY A 33 -9.58 -24.61 1.97
N PHE A 34 -10.30 -24.08 2.97
CA PHE A 34 -11.62 -23.47 2.76
C PHE A 34 -11.53 -22.27 1.81
N ARG A 35 -12.50 -22.17 0.89
CA ARG A 35 -12.60 -21.10 -0.11
C ARG A 35 -13.74 -20.16 0.28
N HIS A 36 -13.41 -18.91 0.60
CA HIS A 36 -14.41 -17.90 0.97
C HIS A 36 -15.11 -17.33 -0.28
N ASP A 37 -16.44 -17.27 -0.26
CA ASP A 37 -17.25 -16.77 -1.37
C ASP A 37 -17.01 -15.29 -1.67
N MET A 38 -16.53 -14.51 -0.69
CA MET A 38 -16.31 -13.06 -0.85
C MET A 38 -15.16 -12.69 -1.78
N ILE A 39 -14.23 -13.60 -2.09
CA ILE A 39 -12.97 -13.24 -2.76
C ILE A 39 -13.17 -12.50 -4.10
N PRO A 40 -14.07 -12.94 -5.01
CA PRO A 40 -14.33 -12.19 -6.25
C PRO A 40 -14.88 -10.78 -5.98
N THR A 41 -15.78 -10.63 -5.01
CA THR A 41 -16.36 -9.34 -4.59
C THR A 41 -15.28 -8.42 -4.03
N ALA A 42 -14.44 -8.94 -3.13
CA ALA A 42 -13.34 -8.21 -2.54
C ALA A 42 -12.33 -7.70 -3.59
N ILE A 43 -11.93 -8.56 -4.53
CA ILE A 43 -11.04 -8.17 -5.64
C ILE A 43 -11.70 -7.08 -6.49
N GLY A 44 -13.00 -7.21 -6.79
CA GLY A 44 -13.76 -6.21 -7.53
C GLY A 44 -13.76 -4.85 -6.84
N VAL A 45 -14.08 -4.83 -5.54
CA VAL A 45 -14.10 -3.61 -4.72
C VAL A 45 -12.71 -2.99 -4.62
N LEU A 46 -11.67 -3.78 -4.37
CA LEU A 46 -10.28 -3.27 -4.29
C LEU A 46 -9.86 -2.62 -5.62
N LYS A 47 -10.14 -3.27 -6.75
CA LYS A 47 -9.83 -2.70 -8.08
C LYS A 47 -10.66 -1.45 -8.39
N GLU A 48 -11.94 -1.43 -8.02
CA GLU A 48 -12.81 -0.26 -8.20
C GLU A 48 -12.33 0.93 -7.35
N LYS A 49 -11.92 0.68 -6.09
CA LYS A 49 -11.55 1.74 -5.15
C LYS A 49 -10.08 2.13 -5.22
N GLY A 50 -9.20 1.31 -5.80
CA GLY A 50 -7.76 1.58 -5.91
C GLY A 50 -7.40 2.98 -6.42
N PRO A 51 -8.04 3.49 -7.49
CA PRO A 51 -7.77 4.85 -7.97
C PRO A 51 -8.01 5.95 -6.92
N SER A 52 -8.94 5.75 -5.98
CA SER A 52 -9.21 6.74 -4.90
C SER A 52 -8.07 6.88 -3.88
N ILE A 53 -7.17 5.91 -3.84
CA ILE A 53 -5.97 5.91 -2.99
C ILE A 53 -4.67 5.84 -3.81
N ASN A 54 -4.75 6.12 -5.12
CA ASN A 54 -3.62 6.06 -6.07
C ASN A 54 -2.92 4.68 -6.10
N VAL A 55 -3.71 3.60 -6.14
CA VAL A 55 -3.24 2.21 -6.19
C VAL A 55 -3.82 1.46 -7.38
N ASP A 56 -2.96 0.73 -8.09
CA ASP A 56 -3.32 -0.27 -9.09
C ASP A 56 -3.18 -1.68 -8.50
N PHE A 57 -4.23 -2.49 -8.63
CA PHE A 57 -4.23 -3.88 -8.15
C PHE A 57 -4.15 -4.88 -9.30
N ASP A 58 -3.12 -5.72 -9.26
CA ASP A 58 -3.12 -7.00 -9.99
C ASP A 58 -3.67 -8.10 -9.07
N SER A 59 -4.20 -9.18 -9.63
CA SER A 59 -4.71 -10.32 -8.84
C SER A 59 -4.28 -11.64 -9.45
N THR A 60 -3.87 -12.59 -8.62
CA THR A 60 -3.50 -13.93 -9.05
C THR A 60 -3.85 -14.97 -7.99
N GLU A 61 -4.09 -16.19 -8.43
CA GLU A 61 -4.10 -17.40 -7.59
C GLU A 61 -2.93 -18.33 -7.96
N ASP A 62 -2.09 -17.94 -8.93
CA ASP A 62 -0.95 -18.72 -9.40
C ASP A 62 0.31 -18.42 -8.58
N ALA A 63 0.75 -19.39 -7.79
CA ALA A 63 1.97 -19.34 -7.00
C ALA A 63 3.24 -19.19 -7.86
N SER A 64 3.21 -19.56 -9.16
CA SER A 64 4.35 -19.40 -10.07
C SER A 64 4.73 -17.92 -10.29
N MET A 65 3.81 -17.00 -9.99
CA MET A 65 4.05 -15.55 -10.04
C MET A 65 4.95 -15.04 -8.91
N PHE A 66 5.24 -15.86 -7.88
CA PHE A 66 6.14 -15.50 -6.78
C PHE A 66 7.60 -15.74 -7.16
N THR A 67 8.08 -14.94 -8.10
CA THR A 67 9.48 -14.84 -8.50
C THR A 67 10.03 -13.47 -8.16
N ASP A 68 11.34 -13.35 -7.91
CA ASP A 68 11.96 -12.07 -7.54
C ASP A 68 11.71 -10.97 -8.59
N ASP A 69 11.78 -11.35 -9.86
CA ASP A 69 11.55 -10.43 -10.99
C ASP A 69 10.12 -9.93 -11.07
N ASN A 70 9.16 -10.75 -10.66
CA ASN A 70 7.77 -10.32 -10.63
C ASN A 70 7.44 -9.53 -9.36
N LEU A 71 7.87 -10.02 -8.18
CA LEU A 71 7.56 -9.39 -6.89
C LEU A 71 8.19 -8.00 -6.76
N LYS A 72 9.36 -7.73 -7.36
CA LYS A 72 9.99 -6.40 -7.33
C LYS A 72 9.16 -5.29 -7.99
N LYS A 73 8.10 -5.63 -8.73
CA LYS A 73 7.15 -4.69 -9.35
C LYS A 73 6.09 -4.19 -8.37
N TYR A 74 5.92 -4.82 -7.21
CA TYR A 74 4.82 -4.54 -6.30
C TYR A 74 5.31 -3.85 -5.03
N ASP A 75 4.63 -2.77 -4.66
CA ASP A 75 4.89 -1.98 -3.46
C ASP A 75 4.34 -2.66 -2.20
N ALA A 76 3.32 -3.51 -2.35
CA ALA A 76 2.84 -4.42 -1.33
C ALA A 76 2.31 -5.73 -1.93
N LEU A 77 2.28 -6.79 -1.12
CA LEU A 77 1.54 -8.02 -1.38
C LEU A 77 0.32 -8.07 -0.45
N LEU A 78 -0.85 -8.38 -1.01
CA LEU A 78 -2.10 -8.50 -0.25
C LEU A 78 -2.61 -9.94 -0.35
N PHE A 79 -2.57 -10.66 0.76
CA PHE A 79 -3.07 -12.03 0.85
C PHE A 79 -4.59 -12.00 1.15
N LEU A 80 -5.32 -12.23 0.06
CA LEU A 80 -6.74 -12.34 -0.18
C LEU A 80 -7.46 -13.55 0.43
N ALA A 81 -7.65 -13.65 1.75
CA ALA A 81 -8.32 -14.82 2.36
C ALA A 81 -7.77 -16.15 1.83
N THR A 82 -6.45 -16.22 1.75
CA THR A 82 -5.73 -17.44 1.43
C THR A 82 -5.94 -18.47 2.54
N THR A 83 -5.85 -19.76 2.25
CA THR A 83 -5.95 -20.83 3.26
C THR A 83 -5.04 -21.99 2.87
N GLY A 84 -4.46 -22.68 3.84
CA GLY A 84 -3.59 -23.84 3.59
C GLY A 84 -2.23 -23.49 2.98
N ASP A 85 -1.55 -24.50 2.43
CA ASP A 85 -0.18 -24.38 1.90
C ASP A 85 -0.18 -23.96 0.42
N VAL A 86 -0.40 -22.66 0.19
CA VAL A 86 -0.59 -22.07 -1.15
C VAL A 86 0.70 -21.53 -1.77
N LEU A 87 1.79 -21.52 -1.01
CA LEU A 87 3.11 -21.04 -1.42
C LEU A 87 4.20 -21.95 -0.81
N PRO A 88 4.28 -23.22 -1.23
CA PRO A 88 5.19 -24.21 -0.63
C PRO A 88 6.68 -23.89 -0.81
N ASN A 89 7.02 -22.97 -1.73
CA ASN A 89 8.35 -22.39 -1.85
C ASN A 89 8.28 -20.87 -1.66
N ASP A 90 8.45 -20.43 -0.43
CA ASP A 90 8.35 -19.02 -0.02
C ASP A 90 9.67 -18.25 -0.15
N LYS A 91 10.72 -18.80 -0.78
CA LYS A 91 12.03 -18.15 -0.85
C LYS A 91 12.00 -16.77 -1.50
N SER A 92 11.22 -16.60 -2.57
CA SER A 92 11.05 -15.30 -3.23
C SER A 92 10.20 -14.35 -2.40
N PHE A 93 9.21 -14.87 -1.68
CA PHE A 93 8.45 -14.09 -0.69
C PHE A 93 9.36 -13.61 0.46
N GLN A 94 10.20 -14.48 1.03
CA GLN A 94 11.18 -14.11 2.04
C GLN A 94 12.16 -13.04 1.54
N ARG A 95 12.68 -13.19 0.31
CA ARG A 95 13.57 -12.17 -0.27
C ARG A 95 12.85 -10.84 -0.51
N TYR A 96 11.59 -10.89 -0.92
CA TYR A 96 10.74 -9.70 -1.04
C TYR A 96 10.60 -8.98 0.31
N LEU A 97 10.26 -9.70 1.39
CA LEU A 97 10.18 -9.13 2.73
C LEU A 97 11.53 -8.54 3.18
N ASN A 98 12.63 -9.29 3.01
CA ASN A 98 13.98 -8.83 3.38
C ASN A 98 14.45 -7.58 2.62
N ALA A 99 13.83 -7.28 1.48
CA ALA A 99 14.14 -6.15 0.61
C ALA A 99 13.28 -4.91 0.89
N GLY A 100 12.48 -4.91 1.95
CA GLY A 100 11.59 -3.81 2.33
C GLY A 100 10.16 -3.95 1.82
N GLY A 101 9.79 -5.13 1.35
CA GLY A 101 8.44 -5.42 0.84
C GLY A 101 7.39 -5.27 1.92
N ASN A 102 6.24 -4.71 1.54
CA ASN A 102 5.12 -4.55 2.46
C ASN A 102 4.10 -5.67 2.33
N PHE A 103 3.40 -5.96 3.42
CA PHE A 103 2.47 -7.08 3.50
C PHE A 103 1.12 -6.67 4.08
N ILE A 104 0.06 -7.24 3.54
CA ILE A 104 -1.31 -7.08 4.03
C ILE A 104 -1.98 -8.46 4.04
N GLY A 105 -2.45 -8.92 5.19
CA GLY A 105 -3.28 -10.11 5.32
C GLY A 105 -4.73 -9.75 5.62
N VAL A 106 -5.69 -10.41 4.96
CA VAL A 106 -7.12 -10.18 5.20
C VAL A 106 -7.83 -11.49 5.47
N HIS A 107 -8.66 -11.48 6.52
CA HIS A 107 -9.50 -12.58 6.97
C HIS A 107 -8.69 -13.88 7.14
N SER A 108 -9.04 -14.94 6.41
CA SER A 108 -8.39 -16.24 6.54
C SER A 108 -6.94 -16.30 6.11
N ALA A 109 -6.31 -15.21 5.65
CA ALA A 109 -4.88 -15.19 5.38
C ALA A 109 -4.03 -15.70 6.55
N SER A 110 -4.50 -15.57 7.80
CA SER A 110 -3.87 -16.16 8.99
C SER A 110 -3.99 -17.69 9.10
N ASP A 111 -4.80 -18.34 8.27
CA ASP A 111 -4.93 -19.79 8.10
C ASP A 111 -4.09 -20.34 6.92
N ALA A 112 -3.25 -19.50 6.31
CA ALA A 112 -2.32 -19.92 5.27
C ALA A 112 -0.91 -20.20 5.83
N LEU A 113 -0.14 -21.01 5.10
CA LEU A 113 1.31 -21.22 5.30
C LEU A 113 1.71 -21.52 6.75
N ARG A 114 0.89 -22.30 7.46
CA ARG A 114 1.05 -22.59 8.91
C ARG A 114 2.42 -23.17 9.30
N ASN A 115 3.15 -23.76 8.36
CA ASN A 115 4.50 -24.32 8.58
C ASN A 115 5.64 -23.29 8.38
N SER A 116 5.35 -22.09 7.88
CA SER A 116 6.35 -21.03 7.68
C SER A 116 6.39 -20.10 8.90
N LYS A 117 7.48 -20.19 9.68
CA LYS A 117 7.74 -19.26 10.79
C LYS A 117 7.85 -17.81 10.32
N THR A 118 8.44 -17.61 9.15
CA THR A 118 8.52 -16.30 8.49
C THR A 118 7.13 -15.72 8.28
N TYR A 119 6.22 -16.49 7.67
CA TYR A 119 4.87 -16.03 7.42
C TYR A 119 4.11 -15.77 8.72
N ALA A 120 4.18 -16.70 9.69
CA ALA A 120 3.53 -16.56 10.99
C ALA A 120 3.97 -15.27 11.72
N ASN A 121 5.27 -14.93 11.65
CA ASN A 121 5.78 -13.68 12.21
C ASN A 121 5.32 -12.46 11.40
N GLU A 122 5.38 -12.53 10.07
CA GLU A 122 5.01 -11.41 9.19
C GLU A 122 3.54 -11.03 9.36
N ILE A 123 2.64 -12.02 9.39
CA ILE A 123 1.22 -11.78 9.61
C ILE A 123 0.90 -11.46 11.07
N GLY A 124 1.73 -11.91 12.03
CA GLY A 124 1.68 -11.57 13.45
C GLY A 124 1.10 -12.66 14.35
N SER A 125 0.07 -13.37 13.89
CA SER A 125 -0.37 -14.63 14.48
C SER A 125 -1.19 -15.45 13.48
N LEU A 126 -1.20 -16.77 13.68
CA LEU A 126 -1.99 -17.68 12.85
C LEU A 126 -3.36 -17.94 13.47
N PHE A 127 -4.33 -18.20 12.60
CA PHE A 127 -5.68 -18.61 12.94
C PHE A 127 -5.65 -19.84 13.86
N TYR A 128 -6.45 -19.84 14.92
CA TYR A 128 -6.65 -20.98 15.80
C TYR A 128 -8.01 -21.64 15.53
N ASN A 129 -9.09 -20.89 15.76
CA ASN A 129 -10.48 -21.27 15.50
C ASN A 129 -11.35 -19.99 15.53
N HIS A 130 -12.66 -20.13 15.34
CA HIS A 130 -13.64 -19.07 15.62
C HIS A 130 -14.97 -19.71 16.06
N PRO A 131 -15.84 -19.00 16.81
CA PRO A 131 -17.22 -19.42 16.98
C PRO A 131 -18.00 -19.17 15.68
N ILE A 132 -19.28 -19.55 15.65
CA ILE A 132 -20.13 -19.32 14.47
C ILE A 132 -20.18 -17.84 14.07
N LEU A 133 -20.40 -17.59 12.77
CA LEU A 133 -20.74 -16.28 12.23
C LEU A 133 -21.87 -15.65 13.05
N GLN A 134 -21.62 -14.46 13.62
CA GLN A 134 -22.57 -13.77 14.48
C GLN A 134 -22.30 -12.27 14.49
N THR A 135 -23.22 -11.51 15.08
CA THR A 135 -22.99 -10.08 15.34
C THR A 135 -22.25 -9.91 16.65
N PHE A 136 -21.22 -9.06 16.64
CA PHE A 136 -20.46 -8.69 17.83
C PHE A 136 -19.98 -7.24 17.74
N VAL A 137 -19.54 -6.69 18.87
CA VAL A 137 -19.01 -5.33 18.94
C VAL A 137 -17.50 -5.35 18.79
N VAL A 138 -17.00 -4.43 17.98
CA VAL A 138 -15.58 -4.13 17.79
C VAL A 138 -15.27 -2.77 18.40
N ASP A 139 -14.24 -2.72 19.25
CA ASP A 139 -13.72 -1.48 19.81
C ASP A 139 -12.45 -1.02 19.10
N VAL A 140 -12.30 0.29 18.95
CA VAL A 140 -11.14 0.95 18.33
C VAL A 140 -10.18 1.41 19.42
N LEU A 141 -8.96 0.86 19.43
CA LEU A 141 -7.94 1.21 20.43
C LEU A 141 -7.09 2.44 20.06
N GLU A 142 -6.90 2.72 18.77
CA GLU A 142 -6.05 3.82 18.28
C GLU A 142 -6.79 4.64 17.20
N SER A 143 -7.67 5.55 17.59
CA SER A 143 -8.58 6.25 16.68
C SER A 143 -7.91 7.09 15.58
N THR A 144 -6.62 7.39 15.71
CA THR A 144 -5.84 8.17 14.74
C THR A 144 -5.18 7.33 13.65
N HIS A 145 -5.07 6.01 13.82
CA HIS A 145 -4.43 5.17 12.80
C HIS A 145 -5.29 5.15 11.52
N PRO A 146 -4.73 5.30 10.30
CA PRO A 146 -5.53 5.45 9.08
C PRO A 146 -6.53 4.31 8.83
N SER A 147 -6.19 3.08 9.22
CA SER A 147 -7.10 1.93 9.10
C SER A 147 -8.34 2.02 9.99
N VAL A 148 -8.37 2.85 11.03
CA VAL A 148 -9.55 2.97 11.92
C VAL A 148 -10.06 4.40 12.03
N ALA A 149 -9.45 5.31 11.27
CA ALA A 149 -9.81 6.72 11.26
C ALA A 149 -11.28 6.90 10.87
N GLY A 150 -12.09 7.35 11.82
CA GLY A 150 -13.53 7.60 11.68
C GLY A 150 -14.38 6.34 11.45
N LEU A 151 -13.93 5.18 11.93
CA LEU A 151 -14.84 4.11 12.34
C LEU A 151 -15.54 4.53 13.64
N PRO A 152 -16.81 4.13 13.88
CA PRO A 152 -17.41 4.26 15.19
C PRO A 152 -16.67 3.38 16.20
N SER A 153 -16.77 3.72 17.49
CA SER A 153 -16.38 2.85 18.59
C SER A 153 -17.40 3.07 19.71
N PRO A 154 -18.26 2.10 20.04
CA PRO A 154 -18.30 0.73 19.51
C PRO A 154 -18.75 0.61 18.04
N TRP A 155 -18.21 -0.37 17.31
CA TRP A 155 -18.60 -0.71 15.93
C TRP A 155 -19.27 -2.10 15.89
N PRO A 156 -20.59 -2.19 15.69
CA PRO A 156 -21.25 -3.47 15.48
C PRO A 156 -20.89 -4.07 14.12
N VAL A 157 -20.44 -5.32 14.09
CA VAL A 157 -20.08 -6.06 12.88
C VAL A 157 -20.75 -7.42 12.88
N GLN A 158 -21.06 -7.96 11.70
CA GLN A 158 -21.44 -9.36 11.53
C GLN A 158 -20.27 -10.09 10.86
N ASP A 159 -19.57 -10.93 11.62
CA ASP A 159 -18.38 -11.64 11.15
C ASP A 159 -18.08 -12.84 12.08
N GLU A 160 -16.92 -13.45 11.90
CA GLU A 160 -16.38 -14.51 12.74
C GLU A 160 -15.29 -13.93 13.66
N PRO A 161 -15.48 -13.86 14.99
CA PRO A 161 -14.45 -13.35 15.89
C PRO A 161 -13.33 -14.39 16.04
N TYR A 162 -12.32 -14.27 15.19
CA TYR A 162 -11.20 -15.20 15.08
C TYR A 162 -10.35 -15.24 16.34
N ASN A 163 -10.09 -16.44 16.84
CA ASN A 163 -9.07 -16.67 17.83
C ASN A 163 -7.71 -16.98 17.17
N PHE A 164 -6.63 -16.67 17.89
CA PHE A 164 -5.25 -16.79 17.40
C PHE A 164 -4.38 -17.70 18.28
N VAL A 165 -3.37 -18.31 17.66
CA VAL A 165 -2.45 -19.23 18.36
C VAL A 165 -1.46 -18.51 19.29
N SER A 166 -1.28 -17.19 19.13
CA SER A 166 -0.37 -16.36 19.92
C SER A 166 -0.82 -14.90 19.96
N ASP A 167 -0.33 -14.12 20.93
CA ASP A 167 -0.56 -12.68 20.97
C ASP A 167 0.33 -11.97 19.94
N PRO A 168 -0.21 -11.30 18.91
CA PRO A 168 0.60 -10.59 17.92
C PRO A 168 1.47 -9.49 18.57
N ARG A 169 1.09 -8.97 19.75
CA ARG A 169 1.87 -7.98 20.50
C ARG A 169 3.23 -8.52 20.95
N SER A 170 3.40 -9.84 21.10
CA SER A 170 4.70 -10.42 21.45
C SER A 170 5.75 -10.23 20.35
N LEU A 171 5.33 -9.94 19.12
CA LEU A 171 6.20 -9.59 17.99
C LEU A 171 6.38 -8.07 17.83
N GLY A 172 5.83 -7.27 18.75
CA GLY A 172 5.82 -5.81 18.65
C GLY A 172 4.70 -5.25 17.77
N ALA A 173 3.72 -6.07 17.37
CA ALA A 173 2.55 -5.58 16.65
C ALA A 173 1.70 -4.67 17.56
N LYS A 174 1.08 -3.66 16.94
CA LYS A 174 0.16 -2.74 17.59
C LYS A 174 -1.27 -3.06 17.16
N VAL A 175 -2.11 -3.40 18.13
CA VAL A 175 -3.50 -3.80 17.90
C VAL A 175 -4.38 -2.56 17.83
N VAL A 176 -5.21 -2.47 16.78
CA VAL A 176 -6.07 -1.31 16.50
C VAL A 176 -7.56 -1.61 16.62
N LEU A 177 -7.96 -2.88 16.40
CA LEU A 177 -9.33 -3.36 16.61
C LEU A 177 -9.33 -4.54 17.56
N VAL A 178 -10.30 -4.57 18.47
CA VAL A 178 -10.51 -5.68 19.40
C VAL A 178 -11.98 -6.07 19.51
N ALA A 179 -12.25 -7.35 19.80
CA ALA A 179 -13.60 -7.84 20.04
C ALA A 179 -14.03 -7.55 21.49
N ASP A 180 -15.23 -7.01 21.67
CA ASP A 180 -15.88 -7.00 22.98
C ASP A 180 -16.47 -8.40 23.25
N GLU A 181 -15.72 -9.17 24.03
CA GLU A 181 -16.06 -10.55 24.39
C GLU A 181 -17.35 -10.72 25.19
N SER A 182 -17.96 -9.63 25.66
CA SER A 182 -19.28 -9.66 26.32
C SER A 182 -20.45 -9.70 25.33
N THR A 183 -20.20 -9.47 24.05
CA THR A 183 -21.23 -9.26 23.02
C THR A 183 -21.45 -10.45 22.09
N TYR A 184 -20.68 -11.53 22.28
CA TYR A 184 -20.77 -12.73 21.44
C TYR A 184 -20.49 -14.01 22.25
N VAL A 185 -20.91 -15.14 21.69
CA VAL A 185 -20.74 -16.45 22.34
C VAL A 185 -19.58 -17.20 21.70
N ASP A 186 -18.60 -17.54 22.52
CA ASP A 186 -17.49 -18.43 22.16
C ASP A 186 -17.14 -19.37 23.31
N ASN A 187 -17.34 -20.66 23.07
CA ASN A 187 -17.08 -21.72 24.04
C ASN A 187 -15.68 -22.34 23.91
N ASN A 188 -14.87 -21.89 22.94
CA ASN A 188 -13.55 -22.43 22.64
C ASN A 188 -12.51 -21.33 22.37
N LYS A 189 -12.52 -20.28 23.20
CA LYS A 189 -11.60 -19.14 23.11
C LYS A 189 -10.15 -19.59 23.24
N SER A 190 -9.25 -18.93 22.50
CA SER A 190 -7.81 -19.10 22.73
C SER A 190 -7.39 -18.41 24.03
N THR A 191 -6.53 -19.08 24.80
CA THR A 191 -5.91 -18.52 26.00
C THR A 191 -4.56 -17.85 25.72
N THR A 192 -4.06 -17.91 24.47
CA THR A 192 -2.71 -17.46 24.12
C THR A 192 -2.67 -16.22 23.24
N GLN A 193 -3.82 -15.76 22.73
CA GLN A 193 -3.93 -14.59 21.84
C GLN A 193 -3.79 -13.22 22.53
N GLY A 194 -3.65 -13.21 23.85
CA GLY A 194 -3.58 -12.00 24.65
C GLY A 194 -4.93 -11.32 24.86
N THR A 195 -4.90 -10.22 25.62
CA THR A 195 -6.07 -9.40 25.95
C THR A 195 -5.73 -7.92 25.82
N PRO A 196 -6.64 -7.06 25.34
CA PRO A 196 -7.95 -7.38 24.75
C PRO A 196 -7.87 -8.21 23.45
N HIS A 197 -8.93 -8.98 23.14
CA HIS A 197 -9.03 -9.94 22.02
C HIS A 197 -8.71 -9.25 20.67
N PRO A 198 -7.55 -9.52 20.04
CA PRO A 198 -7.13 -8.77 18.85
C PRO A 198 -7.91 -9.19 17.60
N LEU A 199 -8.38 -8.22 16.81
CA LEU A 199 -9.02 -8.46 15.51
C LEU A 199 -8.25 -7.88 14.34
N ALA A 200 -7.54 -6.77 14.55
CA ALA A 200 -6.67 -6.17 13.54
C ALA A 200 -5.45 -5.51 14.19
N TRP A 201 -4.32 -5.57 13.51
CA TRP A 201 -3.05 -5.03 14.00
C TRP A 201 -2.12 -4.66 12.86
N TYR A 202 -1.09 -3.91 13.22
CA TYR A 202 -0.02 -3.55 12.31
C TYR A 202 1.35 -3.74 12.94
N GLN A 203 2.36 -3.90 12.08
CA GLN A 203 3.77 -3.94 12.44
C GLN A 203 4.48 -2.84 11.64
N GLU A 204 5.05 -1.85 12.32
CA GLU A 204 5.88 -0.81 11.67
C GLU A 204 7.12 -1.39 10.99
N LYS A 205 7.59 -2.54 11.49
CA LYS A 205 8.64 -3.37 10.91
C LYS A 205 8.14 -4.81 10.92
N GLY A 206 7.82 -5.36 9.75
CA GLY A 206 7.38 -6.75 9.60
C GLY A 206 8.34 -7.74 10.24
N ALA A 207 7.84 -8.59 11.13
CA ALA A 207 8.64 -9.51 11.94
C ALA A 207 9.04 -10.80 11.20
N GLY A 208 8.59 -10.99 9.95
CA GLY A 208 9.05 -12.08 9.07
C GLY A 208 10.40 -11.80 8.41
N VAL A 209 10.94 -10.60 8.57
CA VAL A 209 12.22 -10.20 7.99
C VAL A 209 13.39 -10.88 8.71
N GLN A 210 14.31 -11.43 7.93
CA GLN A 210 15.51 -12.08 8.46
C GLN A 210 16.58 -11.04 8.84
N SER A 211 17.51 -11.46 9.71
CA SER A 211 18.64 -10.61 10.15
C SER A 211 19.40 -10.04 8.95
N GLY A 212 19.66 -8.73 8.98
CA GLY A 212 20.31 -7.99 7.89
C GLY A 212 19.37 -7.51 6.78
N GLY A 213 18.09 -7.89 6.81
CA GLY A 213 17.07 -7.37 5.89
C GLY A 213 16.58 -5.97 6.28
N VAL A 214 15.97 -5.28 5.31
CA VAL A 214 15.20 -4.06 5.51
C VAL A 214 13.74 -4.46 5.65
N ALA A 215 13.11 -4.13 6.77
CA ALA A 215 11.71 -4.46 7.00
C ALA A 215 10.77 -3.40 6.41
N GLY A 216 9.77 -3.84 5.65
CA GLY A 216 8.60 -3.04 5.32
C GLY A 216 7.57 -3.04 6.46
N ARG A 217 6.39 -2.51 6.18
CA ARG A 217 5.21 -2.56 7.05
C ARG A 217 4.36 -3.79 6.78
N SER A 218 3.76 -4.32 7.84
CA SER A 218 2.76 -5.39 7.76
C SER A 218 1.46 -4.95 8.42
N PHE A 219 0.32 -5.29 7.81
CA PHE A 219 -1.01 -5.09 8.37
C PHE A 219 -1.82 -6.38 8.30
N TYR A 220 -2.65 -6.64 9.31
CA TYR A 220 -3.61 -7.73 9.30
C TYR A 220 -4.96 -7.30 9.86
N THR A 221 -6.04 -7.79 9.25
CA THR A 221 -7.39 -7.76 9.83
C THR A 221 -8.06 -9.12 9.65
N SER A 222 -8.71 -9.60 10.69
CA SER A 222 -9.51 -10.84 10.69
C SER A 222 -10.90 -10.65 10.11
N LEU A 223 -11.38 -9.41 10.00
CA LEU A 223 -12.69 -9.09 9.45
C LEU A 223 -12.71 -9.27 7.91
N GLY A 224 -13.90 -9.46 7.36
CA GLY A 224 -14.13 -9.48 5.91
C GLY A 224 -14.66 -10.79 5.35
N HIS A 225 -15.31 -11.64 6.16
CA HIS A 225 -15.89 -12.92 5.71
C HIS A 225 -16.96 -12.75 4.62
N LEU A 226 -17.86 -11.78 4.81
CA LEU A 226 -19.11 -11.63 4.05
C LEU A 226 -18.93 -10.73 2.82
N ASN A 227 -19.70 -11.01 1.75
CA ASN A 227 -19.82 -10.12 0.60
C ASN A 227 -20.34 -8.73 1.02
N GLU A 228 -21.24 -8.72 1.99
CA GLU A 228 -21.85 -7.54 2.60
C GLU A 228 -20.78 -6.65 3.23
N SER A 229 -19.78 -7.22 3.91
CA SER A 229 -18.66 -6.47 4.49
C SER A 229 -17.92 -5.69 3.41
N TRP A 230 -17.65 -6.30 2.25
CA TRP A 230 -16.96 -5.62 1.16
C TRP A 230 -17.78 -4.52 0.48
N ASN A 231 -19.11 -4.52 0.65
CA ASN A 231 -20.00 -3.45 0.19
C ASN A 231 -20.33 -2.42 1.27
N ASP A 232 -19.94 -2.67 2.52
CA ASP A 232 -20.09 -1.74 3.63
C ASP A 232 -19.03 -0.63 3.60
N LYS A 233 -19.47 0.61 3.80
CA LYS A 233 -18.60 1.79 3.71
C LYS A 233 -17.60 1.88 4.86
N LEU A 234 -17.95 1.38 6.06
CA LEU A 234 -17.04 1.41 7.21
C LEU A 234 -15.93 0.38 7.01
N PHE A 235 -16.26 -0.83 6.57
CA PHE A 235 -15.24 -1.84 6.24
C PHE A 235 -14.36 -1.41 5.05
N GLN A 236 -14.94 -0.82 3.99
CA GLN A 236 -14.15 -0.25 2.90
C GLN A 236 -13.18 0.83 3.41
N LYS A 237 -13.62 1.71 4.31
CA LYS A 237 -12.76 2.72 4.92
C LYS A 237 -11.62 2.07 5.73
N HIS A 238 -11.92 0.99 6.46
CA HIS A 238 -10.94 0.26 7.24
C HIS A 238 -9.82 -0.30 6.37
N ILE A 239 -10.18 -1.05 5.32
CA ILE A 239 -9.20 -1.73 4.47
C ILE A 239 -8.42 -0.75 3.59
N LEU A 240 -9.06 0.28 3.04
CA LEU A 240 -8.36 1.31 2.24
C LEU A 240 -7.42 2.16 3.10
N GLY A 241 -7.82 2.46 4.35
CA GLY A 241 -6.95 3.13 5.31
C GLY A 241 -5.74 2.29 5.69
N ALA A 242 -5.93 0.97 5.89
CA ALA A 242 -4.83 0.03 6.11
C ALA A 242 -3.86 -0.02 4.93
N ILE A 243 -4.36 -0.17 3.71
CA ILE A 243 -3.55 -0.18 2.48
C ILE A 243 -2.75 1.12 2.35
N THR A 244 -3.40 2.26 2.57
CA THR A 244 -2.75 3.58 2.50
C THR A 244 -1.62 3.69 3.53
N TRP A 245 -1.85 3.29 4.78
CA TRP A 245 -0.82 3.31 5.82
C TRP A 245 0.36 2.38 5.50
N THR A 246 0.07 1.18 5.00
CA THR A 246 1.11 0.22 4.60
C THR A 246 2.01 0.79 3.51
N LEU A 247 1.42 1.44 2.49
CA LEU A 247 2.17 2.05 1.40
C LEU A 247 2.96 3.31 1.79
N GLN A 248 2.62 3.97 2.89
CA GLN A 248 3.40 5.08 3.45
C GLN A 248 4.74 4.63 4.08
N SER A 249 5.08 3.34 4.01
CA SER A 249 6.45 2.88 4.26
C SER A 249 7.45 3.62 3.37
N ASN A 250 8.65 3.93 3.87
CA ASN A 250 9.73 4.53 3.08
C ASN A 250 10.61 3.48 2.34
N THR A 251 10.09 2.26 2.17
CA THR A 251 10.85 1.09 1.69
C THR A 251 10.46 0.64 0.29
N THR A 252 9.59 1.36 -0.41
CA THR A 252 9.13 1.03 -1.76
C THR A 252 9.62 2.03 -2.79
N LYS A 253 9.64 1.65 -4.07
CA LYS A 253 10.07 2.57 -5.15
C LYS A 253 9.17 3.79 -5.31
N VAL A 254 7.91 3.71 -4.89
CA VAL A 254 6.99 4.85 -4.87
C VAL A 254 7.41 5.92 -3.86
N SER A 255 7.91 5.54 -2.68
CA SER A 255 8.35 6.49 -1.65
C SER A 255 9.86 6.74 -1.65
N ASN A 256 10.66 5.84 -2.23
CA ASN A 256 12.11 5.88 -2.28
C ASN A 256 12.63 5.22 -3.56
N ALA A 257 13.05 6.00 -4.55
CA ALA A 257 13.51 5.48 -5.85
C ALA A 257 14.70 4.50 -5.78
N SER A 258 15.45 4.49 -4.66
CA SER A 258 16.57 3.57 -4.40
C SER A 258 16.14 2.25 -3.74
N ALA A 259 14.85 2.06 -3.44
CA ALA A 259 14.34 0.82 -2.87
C ALA A 259 14.47 -0.38 -3.82
N SER A 260 14.59 -1.58 -3.24
CA SER A 260 14.77 -2.82 -4.02
C SER A 260 13.46 -3.37 -4.59
N VAL A 261 12.33 -3.06 -3.96
CA VAL A 261 10.98 -3.52 -4.33
C VAL A 261 10.03 -2.35 -4.54
N GLY A 262 8.99 -2.55 -5.35
CA GLY A 262 8.02 -1.53 -5.72
C GLY A 262 8.09 -1.09 -7.18
N ASN A 263 6.97 -0.60 -7.71
CA ASN A 263 6.89 -0.08 -9.07
C ASN A 263 7.50 1.33 -9.12
N GLY A 264 8.65 1.48 -9.77
CA GLY A 264 9.37 2.74 -9.84
C GLY A 264 9.10 3.59 -11.08
N SER A 265 7.95 3.44 -11.75
CA SER A 265 7.70 4.19 -13.00
C SER A 265 7.09 5.56 -12.73
N PRO A 266 7.74 6.68 -13.09
CA PRO A 266 7.05 7.81 -13.69
C PRO A 266 6.62 7.40 -15.10
N LEU A 267 5.38 7.71 -15.51
CA LEU A 267 4.96 7.57 -16.91
C LEU A 267 5.98 8.29 -17.81
N SER A 268 6.64 7.55 -18.70
CA SER A 268 7.45 8.17 -19.75
C SER A 268 6.50 8.83 -20.77
N PRO A 269 6.80 10.06 -21.26
CA PRO A 269 5.98 10.70 -22.26
C PRO A 269 6.07 9.93 -23.59
N SER A 270 4.92 9.43 -24.03
CA SER A 270 4.72 9.02 -25.42
C SER A 270 4.95 10.24 -26.32
N THR A 271 6.09 10.28 -27.02
CA THR A 271 6.16 10.41 -28.49
C THR A 271 7.62 10.35 -28.93
N THR A 272 8.01 9.23 -29.52
CA THR A 272 9.11 9.21 -30.49
C THR A 272 8.69 10.03 -31.71
N ALA A 273 9.08 11.30 -31.74
CA ALA A 273 9.12 12.05 -32.99
C ALA A 273 10.12 11.35 -33.92
N LYS A 274 9.60 10.71 -34.98
CA LYS A 274 10.40 10.33 -36.15
C LYS A 274 11.04 11.61 -36.69
N GLY A 275 12.35 11.77 -36.46
CA GLY A 275 13.16 12.70 -37.22
C GLY A 275 13.10 12.34 -38.72
N PRO A 276 13.20 13.33 -39.62
CA PRO A 276 13.00 13.12 -41.04
C PRO A 276 14.16 12.30 -41.63
N VAL A 277 13.79 11.33 -42.45
CA VAL A 277 14.70 10.53 -43.28
C VAL A 277 15.38 11.46 -44.29
N GLN A 278 16.72 11.48 -44.27
CA GLN A 278 17.53 12.10 -45.32
C GLN A 278 17.47 11.25 -46.59
N SER A 279 17.06 11.85 -47.71
CA SER A 279 17.29 11.34 -49.07
C SER A 279 18.24 12.28 -49.81
N ASN A 280 19.30 11.70 -50.38
CA ASN A 280 20.35 12.39 -51.14
C ASN A 280 19.92 12.76 -52.58
N ALA A 281 20.60 13.82 -53.10
CA ALA A 281 20.86 14.23 -54.49
C ALA A 281 20.19 15.56 -54.97
N PRO A 282 20.72 16.29 -55.98
CA PRO A 282 21.75 17.33 -55.75
C PRO A 282 21.51 18.72 -56.42
N SER A 283 22.33 19.70 -55.99
CA SER A 283 22.80 20.92 -56.69
C SER A 283 21.88 22.15 -56.88
N SER A 284 22.33 23.30 -56.36
CA SER A 284 22.66 24.57 -57.07
C SER A 284 22.57 25.82 -56.16
N GLY A 285 23.22 26.93 -56.55
CA GLY A 285 23.53 28.17 -55.81
C GLY A 285 22.39 28.86 -55.04
N SER A 286 22.57 29.89 -54.21
CA SER A 286 23.51 31.03 -54.23
C SER A 286 23.35 31.89 -52.94
N LYS A 287 24.27 32.86 -52.76
CA LYS A 287 24.53 33.82 -51.66
C LYS A 287 23.39 34.76 -51.19
N LEU A 288 23.62 35.36 -49.99
CA LEU A 288 23.38 36.76 -49.50
C LEU A 288 22.67 36.77 -48.11
N GLU A 289 23.33 37.16 -47.00
CA GLU A 289 23.67 38.50 -46.44
C GLU A 289 22.54 39.26 -45.69
N SER A 290 22.87 39.65 -44.43
CA SER A 290 22.54 40.89 -43.68
C SER A 290 21.05 41.18 -43.33
N THR A 291 20.61 41.94 -42.31
CA THR A 291 21.20 42.89 -41.34
C THR A 291 20.20 43.13 -40.19
N LEU A 292 20.68 43.77 -39.11
CA LEU A 292 19.97 44.31 -37.93
C LEU A 292 18.80 45.27 -38.23
N THR A 293 17.87 45.47 -37.28
CA THR A 293 17.59 46.82 -36.73
C THR A 293 16.82 46.83 -35.40
N SER A 294 17.20 47.80 -34.56
CA SER A 294 16.72 48.17 -33.22
C SER A 294 15.29 48.70 -33.16
N MET A 295 14.69 48.73 -31.96
CA MET A 295 13.95 49.91 -31.52
C MET A 295 13.91 50.06 -29.99
N LEU A 296 14.22 51.29 -29.57
CA LEU A 296 14.31 51.83 -28.22
C LEU A 296 12.95 52.45 -27.85
N LEU A 297 12.47 52.32 -26.61
CA LEU A 297 11.58 53.35 -26.05
C LEU A 297 11.81 53.55 -24.54
N ILE A 298 12.09 54.81 -24.22
CA ILE A 298 12.29 55.43 -22.91
C ILE A 298 10.93 55.85 -22.37
N ILE A 299 10.61 55.56 -21.10
CA ILE A 299 9.73 56.41 -20.27
C ILE A 299 10.28 56.46 -18.84
N PHE A 300 10.59 57.68 -18.39
CA PHE A 300 10.84 58.09 -17.01
C PHE A 300 9.50 58.33 -16.29
N PHE A 301 9.36 57.97 -15.01
CA PHE A 301 8.79 58.86 -13.97
C PHE A 301 9.15 58.36 -12.57
N THR A 302 9.52 59.32 -11.73
CA THR A 302 10.02 59.26 -10.34
C THR A 302 8.86 59.39 -9.34
N PHE A 303 8.93 58.78 -8.15
CA PHE A 303 8.46 59.26 -6.81
C PHE A 303 8.84 58.16 -5.78
N ILE A 304 9.91 58.28 -4.98
CA ILE A 304 10.06 58.91 -3.64
C ILE A 304 9.09 58.40 -2.55
N SER A 305 9.68 57.66 -1.59
CA SER A 305 9.49 57.56 -0.12
C SER A 305 8.08 57.28 0.46
N THR A 306 7.84 56.71 1.64
CA THR A 306 8.63 56.36 2.84
C THR A 306 7.75 55.42 3.70
N SER A 307 8.40 54.47 4.37
CA SER A 307 8.22 54.01 5.76
C SER A 307 6.91 54.24 6.55
N ALA A 308 6.45 53.13 7.16
CA ALA A 308 6.23 52.93 8.60
C ALA A 308 4.80 52.91 9.21
N TYR A 309 4.64 51.92 10.10
CA TYR A 309 3.71 51.73 11.23
C TYR A 309 2.20 51.62 10.99
N SER A 310 1.68 50.39 11.14
CA SER A 310 0.75 49.95 12.19
C SER A 310 0.74 48.42 12.24
#